data_AF-A0A8T4TF76-F1
#
_entry.id   AF-A0A8T4TF76-F1
#
_cell.length_a   1.000
_cell.length_b   1.000
_cell.length_c   1.000
_cell.angle_alpha   90.00
_cell.angle_beta   90.00
_cell.angle_gamma   90.00
#
_symmetry.space_group_name_H-M   'P 1'
#
loop_
_entity.id
_entity.type
_entity.pdbx_description
1 polymer ?
#
loop_
_entity_poly.entity_id
_entity_poly.type
_entity_poly.pdbx_seq_one_letter_code
_entity_poly.pdbx_strand_id
1 'polypeptide(L)'
;MTKAMNISSETSRCKRCNKIKKFHAKGLCNVCYKNYGTRLIICKQCKEKKNHMAKGYCGNCYRKRFYYDNTKASNLRRYYGDLSLERWKEITKECVSCSFNKIVDVHHIDENNKNNSKSNLIGLCPNCHKLIHMGQYRQEIISNLIRQRI
;
A
#
# COMPACT_ATOMS: atom_id res chain seq x y z
N MET A 1 19.39 26.19 -42.14
CA MET A 1 19.61 24.78 -42.56
C MET A 1 19.73 23.92 -41.31
N THR A 2 18.63 23.26 -40.92
CA THR A 2 18.51 22.45 -39.70
C THR A 2 19.23 21.12 -39.89
N LYS A 3 20.26 20.87 -39.08
CA LYS A 3 21.04 19.63 -39.10
C LYS A 3 20.21 18.52 -38.47
N ALA A 4 19.70 17.59 -39.29
CA ALA A 4 19.00 16.41 -38.81
C ALA A 4 19.95 15.53 -38.00
N MET A 5 19.69 15.36 -36.70
CA MET A 5 20.33 14.33 -35.87
C MET A 5 19.74 12.97 -36.25
N ASN A 6 20.41 12.25 -37.15
CA ASN A 6 20.15 10.84 -37.41
C ASN A 6 20.65 10.01 -36.22
N ILE A 7 19.81 9.78 -35.23
CA ILE A 7 20.03 8.73 -34.22
C ILE A 7 19.41 7.45 -34.80
N SER A 8 20.16 6.74 -35.64
CA SER A 8 19.87 5.36 -35.97
C SER A 8 19.88 4.58 -34.65
N SER A 9 18.71 4.16 -34.17
CA SER A 9 18.65 3.30 -32.99
C SER A 9 19.24 1.95 -33.37
N GLU A 10 20.55 1.78 -33.17
CA GLU A 10 21.30 0.57 -33.56
C GLU A 10 20.64 -0.67 -32.94
N THR A 11 19.95 -1.41 -33.80
CA THR A 11 19.41 -2.71 -33.46
C THR A 11 20.55 -3.71 -33.62
N SER A 12 20.77 -4.53 -32.60
CA SER A 12 21.80 -5.58 -32.66
C SER A 12 21.31 -6.84 -31.95
N ARG A 13 22.01 -7.94 -32.19
CA ARG A 13 21.66 -9.25 -31.63
C ARG A 13 21.99 -9.29 -30.14
N CYS A 14 20.98 -9.47 -29.30
CA CYS A 14 21.16 -9.58 -27.84
C CYS A 14 21.91 -10.87 -27.46
N LYS A 15 23.01 -10.78 -26.71
CA LYS A 15 23.82 -11.93 -26.26
C LYS A 15 23.08 -12.97 -25.40
N ARG A 16 21.94 -12.61 -24.80
CA ARG A 16 21.18 -13.49 -23.89
C ARG A 16 19.97 -14.15 -24.54
N CYS A 17 19.21 -13.42 -25.35
CA CYS A 17 17.98 -13.95 -25.97
C CYS A 17 18.08 -14.13 -27.48
N ASN A 18 19.23 -13.78 -28.08
CA ASN A 18 19.54 -13.91 -29.52
C ASN A 18 18.58 -13.21 -30.48
N LYS A 19 17.65 -12.38 -29.99
CA LYS A 19 16.75 -11.56 -30.80
C LYS A 19 17.42 -10.26 -31.22
N ILE A 20 17.16 -9.81 -32.45
CA ILE A 20 17.56 -8.49 -32.96
C ILE A 20 16.62 -7.45 -32.34
N LYS A 21 17.16 -6.58 -31.49
CA LYS A 21 16.40 -5.54 -30.78
C LYS A 21 17.27 -4.30 -30.63
N LYS A 22 16.66 -3.17 -30.23
CA LYS A 22 17.41 -1.99 -29.80
C LYS A 22 18.41 -2.40 -28.71
N PHE A 23 19.66 -2.08 -28.97
CA PHE A 23 20.76 -2.39 -28.09
C PHE A 23 20.66 -1.59 -26.78
N HIS A 24 21.09 -2.19 -25.68
CA HIS A 24 21.37 -1.51 -24.43
C HIS A 24 22.81 -1.85 -24.02
N ALA A 25 23.21 -1.50 -22.80
CA ALA A 25 24.55 -1.82 -22.29
C ALA A 25 24.86 -3.34 -22.23
N LYS A 26 26.16 -3.67 -22.20
CA LYS A 26 26.72 -5.02 -22.00
C LYS A 26 26.32 -6.08 -23.04
N GLY A 27 25.96 -5.70 -24.25
CA GLY A 27 25.61 -6.68 -25.27
C GLY A 27 24.15 -7.17 -25.20
N LEU A 28 23.30 -6.53 -24.40
CA LEU A 28 21.97 -7.04 -24.06
C LEU A 28 20.87 -6.08 -24.52
N CYS A 29 19.72 -6.61 -24.91
CA CYS A 29 18.53 -5.77 -25.04
C CYS A 29 18.06 -5.28 -23.67
N ASN A 30 17.30 -4.18 -23.63
CA ASN A 30 16.82 -3.56 -22.38
C ASN A 30 16.16 -4.57 -21.41
N VAL A 31 15.31 -5.48 -21.91
CA VAL A 31 14.66 -6.52 -21.09
C VAL A 31 15.68 -7.49 -20.48
N CYS A 32 16.63 -7.97 -21.27
CA CYS A 32 17.66 -8.90 -20.79
C CYS A 32 18.64 -8.23 -19.83
N TYR A 33 18.93 -6.93 -20.04
CA TYR A 33 19.79 -6.11 -19.19
C TYR A 33 19.15 -5.84 -17.82
N LYS A 34 17.85 -5.51 -17.76
CA LYS A 34 17.13 -5.32 -16.48
C LYS A 34 17.15 -6.56 -15.58
N ASN A 35 17.20 -7.74 -16.20
CA ASN A 35 17.30 -9.02 -15.51
C ASN A 35 18.75 -9.55 -15.43
N TYR A 36 19.74 -8.75 -15.82
CA TYR A 36 21.15 -9.13 -15.80
C TYR A 36 21.74 -8.86 -14.42
N GLY A 37 22.22 -9.90 -13.74
CA GLY A 37 22.82 -9.79 -12.41
C GLY A 37 21.83 -9.83 -11.24
N THR A 38 20.55 -10.12 -11.48
CA THR A 38 19.58 -10.34 -10.39
C THR A 38 19.91 -11.64 -9.65
N ARG A 39 20.57 -11.53 -8.49
CA ARG A 39 20.88 -12.68 -7.64
C ARG A 39 19.64 -13.05 -6.82
N LEU A 40 19.22 -14.30 -6.93
CA LEU A 40 18.15 -14.86 -6.09
C LEU A 40 18.76 -15.33 -4.77
N ILE A 41 18.32 -14.74 -3.67
CA ILE A 41 18.77 -15.04 -2.31
C ILE A 41 17.56 -15.56 -1.50
N ILE A 42 17.81 -16.30 -0.42
CA ILE A 42 16.76 -16.79 0.49
C ILE A 42 16.29 -15.65 1.39
N CYS A 43 15.01 -15.29 1.31
CA CYS A 43 14.42 -14.22 2.11
C CYS A 43 14.47 -14.53 3.60
N LYS A 44 14.96 -13.58 4.43
CA LYS A 44 15.01 -13.76 5.89
C LYS A 44 13.63 -14.02 6.52
N GLN A 45 12.55 -13.48 5.93
CA GLN A 45 11.19 -13.60 6.45
C GLN A 45 10.41 -14.77 5.83
N CYS A 46 10.15 -14.76 4.52
CA CYS A 46 9.31 -15.78 3.87
C CYS A 46 10.08 -17.04 3.44
N LYS A 47 11.41 -17.08 3.59
CA LYS A 47 12.29 -18.21 3.26
C LYS A 47 12.30 -18.65 1.79
N GLU A 48 11.57 -17.97 0.91
CA GLU A 48 11.61 -18.24 -0.52
C GLU A 48 12.85 -17.62 -1.17
N LYS A 49 13.35 -18.29 -2.23
CA LYS A 49 14.46 -17.81 -3.06
C LYS A 49 13.96 -16.79 -4.07
N LYS A 50 14.21 -15.49 -3.83
CA LYS A 50 13.65 -14.37 -4.61
C LYS A 50 14.69 -13.27 -4.83
N ASN A 51 14.35 -12.29 -5.66
CA ASN A 51 15.09 -11.03 -5.72
C ASN A 51 14.92 -10.27 -4.42
N HIS A 52 16.03 -9.74 -3.90
CA HIS A 52 16.08 -9.06 -2.62
C HIS A 52 16.21 -7.55 -2.77
N MET A 53 15.67 -6.84 -1.77
CA MET A 53 15.98 -5.45 -1.49
C MET A 53 17.09 -5.40 -0.43
N ALA A 54 17.27 -4.25 0.22
CA ALA A 54 18.18 -4.11 1.35
C ALA A 54 17.82 -5.06 2.52
N LYS A 55 18.80 -5.28 3.41
CA LYS A 55 18.65 -6.05 4.67
C LYS A 55 18.30 -7.53 4.51
N GLY A 56 18.32 -8.08 3.29
CA GLY A 56 18.11 -9.51 3.03
C GLY A 56 16.64 -9.94 2.98
N TYR A 57 15.74 -9.02 2.64
CA TYR A 57 14.32 -9.33 2.45
C TYR A 57 13.95 -9.26 0.98
N CYS A 58 13.04 -10.13 0.53
CA CYS A 58 12.41 -10.00 -0.78
C CYS A 58 11.60 -8.68 -0.84
N GLY A 59 11.31 -8.19 -2.05
CA GLY A 59 10.58 -6.92 -2.24
C GLY A 59 9.26 -6.81 -1.47
N ASN A 60 8.49 -7.90 -1.37
CA ASN A 60 7.23 -7.92 -0.63
C ASN A 60 7.44 -7.82 0.89
N CYS A 61 8.33 -8.65 1.46
CA CYS A 61 8.64 -8.63 2.88
C CYS A 61 9.29 -7.31 3.30
N TYR A 62 10.17 -6.76 2.45
CA TYR A 62 10.79 -5.47 2.68
C TYR A 62 9.75 -4.34 2.78
N ARG A 63 8.81 -4.27 1.82
CA ARG A 63 7.74 -3.26 1.88
C ARG A 63 6.83 -3.42 3.10
N LYS A 64 6.39 -4.65 3.39
CA LYS A 64 5.55 -4.93 4.57
C LYS A 64 6.22 -4.51 5.87
N ARG A 65 7.53 -4.71 5.99
CA ARG A 65 8.27 -4.46 7.23
C ARG A 65 8.71 -3.01 7.39
N PHE A 66 9.08 -2.33 6.31
CA PHE A 66 9.74 -1.01 6.39
C PHE A 66 8.97 0.13 5.72
N TYR A 67 7.94 -0.17 4.91
CA TYR A 67 7.17 0.82 4.15
C TYR A 67 5.67 0.76 4.47
N TYR A 68 5.29 0.18 5.60
CA TYR A 68 3.89 0.13 6.02
C TYR A 68 3.30 1.54 6.16
N ASP A 69 3.93 2.40 6.95
CA ASP A 69 3.47 3.78 7.17
C ASP A 69 3.44 4.60 5.88
N ASN A 70 4.45 4.47 5.01
CA ASN A 70 4.45 5.15 3.71
C ASN A 70 3.29 4.68 2.81
N THR A 71 3.04 3.38 2.78
CA THR A 71 1.94 2.79 2.01
C THR A 71 0.60 3.26 2.56
N LYS A 72 0.46 3.28 3.90
CA LYS A 72 -0.74 3.75 4.57
C LYS A 72 -0.98 5.23 4.30
N ALA A 73 0.03 6.09 4.46
CA ALA A 73 -0.05 7.52 4.18
C ALA A 73 -0.46 7.79 2.73
N SER A 74 0.09 7.06 1.76
CA SER A 74 -0.33 7.17 0.35
C SER A 74 -1.79 6.78 0.14
N ASN A 75 -2.27 5.73 0.80
CA ASN A 75 -3.68 5.32 0.72
C ASN A 75 -4.59 6.34 1.40
N LEU A 76 -4.19 6.91 2.54
CA LEU A 76 -4.96 7.95 3.22
C LEU A 76 -5.18 9.15 2.30
N ARG A 77 -4.12 9.64 1.63
CA ARG A 77 -4.25 10.73 0.65
C ARG A 77 -5.21 10.40 -0.49
N ARG A 78 -5.22 9.13 -0.95
CA ARG A 78 -6.06 8.70 -2.06
C ARG A 78 -7.55 8.60 -1.69
N TYR A 79 -7.87 8.09 -0.50
CA TYR A 79 -9.24 7.74 -0.12
C TYR A 79 -9.89 8.74 0.84
N TYR A 80 -9.09 9.39 1.67
CA TYR A 80 -9.56 10.27 2.75
C TYR A 80 -9.09 11.73 2.56
N GLY A 81 -8.43 12.04 1.45
CA GLY A 81 -8.01 13.40 1.10
C GLY A 81 -6.98 13.98 2.07
N ASP A 82 -7.44 14.88 2.94
CA ASP A 82 -6.66 15.65 3.90
C ASP A 82 -6.42 14.94 5.25
N LEU A 83 -6.95 13.71 5.42
CA LEU A 83 -6.73 12.93 6.63
C LEU A 83 -5.24 12.60 6.84
N SER A 84 -4.61 13.23 7.84
CA SER A 84 -3.20 12.98 8.18
C SER A 84 -2.98 11.60 8.77
N LEU A 85 -1.73 11.10 8.71
CA LEU A 85 -1.37 9.82 9.32
C LEU A 85 -1.49 9.86 10.84
N GLU A 86 -1.15 10.98 11.51
CA GLU A 86 -1.36 11.09 12.97
C GLU A 86 -2.84 11.02 13.33
N ARG A 87 -3.69 11.75 12.60
CA ARG A 87 -5.13 11.74 12.86
C ARG A 87 -5.73 10.37 12.59
N TRP A 88 -5.31 9.68 11.54
CA TRP A 88 -5.73 8.30 11.31
C TRP A 88 -5.34 7.40 12.47
N LYS A 89 -4.10 7.47 12.97
CA LYS A 89 -3.63 6.70 14.13
C LYS A 89 -4.41 7.02 15.41
N GLU A 90 -4.83 8.28 15.59
CA GLU A 90 -5.66 8.70 16.71
C GLU A 90 -7.07 8.08 16.63
N ILE A 91 -7.72 8.17 15.47
CA ILE A 91 -9.05 7.57 15.25
C ILE A 91 -8.99 6.05 15.40
N THR A 92 -7.94 5.40 14.91
CA THR A 92 -7.77 3.93 14.95
C THR A 92 -6.99 3.43 16.16
N LYS A 93 -6.83 4.27 17.19
CA LYS A 93 -6.17 3.87 18.44
C LYS A 93 -6.97 2.79 19.18
N GLU A 94 -8.30 2.95 19.19
CA GLU A 94 -9.20 2.12 19.98
C GLU A 94 -10.62 2.15 19.39
N CYS A 95 -11.35 1.05 19.55
CA CYS A 95 -12.75 0.96 19.17
C CYS A 95 -13.62 1.78 20.12
N VAL A 96 -14.30 2.80 19.60
CA VAL A 96 -15.17 3.68 20.40
C VAL A 96 -16.45 2.99 20.93
N SER A 97 -16.72 1.74 20.54
CA SER A 97 -17.89 0.99 21.03
C SER A 97 -17.53 -0.03 22.12
N CYS A 98 -16.32 -0.61 22.11
CA CYS A 98 -15.99 -1.75 22.97
C CYS A 98 -14.55 -1.76 23.49
N SER A 99 -13.80 -0.67 23.29
CA SER A 99 -12.44 -0.49 23.81
C SER A 99 -11.37 -1.45 23.25
N PHE A 100 -11.67 -2.20 22.19
CA PHE A 100 -10.66 -3.02 21.52
C PHE A 100 -9.61 -2.15 20.81
N ASN A 101 -8.31 -2.39 21.05
CA ASN A 101 -7.23 -1.48 20.66
C ASN A 101 -6.12 -2.11 19.78
N LYS A 102 -6.37 -3.28 19.17
CA LYS A 102 -5.36 -3.94 18.31
C LYS A 102 -5.55 -3.69 16.82
N ILE A 103 -6.77 -3.92 16.33
CA ILE A 103 -7.14 -3.76 14.92
C ILE A 103 -8.43 -2.94 14.93
N VAL A 104 -8.31 -1.69 14.49
CA VAL A 104 -9.39 -0.71 14.44
C VAL A 104 -9.33 -0.03 13.08
N ASP A 105 -10.47 0.07 12.42
CA ASP A 105 -10.62 0.72 11.13
C ASP A 105 -11.50 1.96 11.26
N VAL A 106 -11.35 2.88 10.29
CA VAL A 106 -12.16 4.08 10.21
C VAL A 106 -13.53 3.71 9.66
N HIS A 107 -14.57 4.24 10.29
CA HIS A 107 -15.97 4.14 9.87
C HIS A 107 -16.58 5.55 9.72
N HIS A 108 -17.35 5.74 8.66
CA HIS A 108 -18.12 6.96 8.38
C HIS A 108 -19.51 6.86 9.03
N ILE A 109 -19.83 7.73 9.98
CA ILE A 109 -21.09 7.69 10.75
C ILE A 109 -22.32 7.87 9.84
N ASP A 110 -22.21 8.76 8.86
CA ASP A 110 -23.28 9.07 7.90
C ASP A 110 -23.36 8.08 6.72
N GLU A 111 -22.53 7.03 6.71
CA GLU A 111 -22.39 6.04 5.63
C GLU A 111 -21.99 6.63 4.26
N ASN A 112 -21.64 7.92 4.21
CA ASN A 112 -21.16 8.59 3.02
C ASN A 112 -19.64 8.58 2.99
N ASN A 113 -19.06 7.68 2.21
CA ASN A 113 -17.61 7.54 2.06
C ASN A 113 -16.89 8.76 1.46
N LYS A 114 -17.62 9.77 0.98
CA LYS A 114 -17.06 11.05 0.51
C LYS A 114 -16.98 12.11 1.62
N ASN A 115 -17.71 11.94 2.72
CA ASN A 115 -17.69 12.89 3.83
C ASN A 115 -16.55 12.57 4.80
N ASN A 116 -15.36 13.10 4.51
CA ASN A 116 -14.16 12.91 5.34
C ASN A 116 -14.03 13.92 6.49
N SER A 117 -15.11 14.60 6.87
CA SER A 117 -15.09 15.54 8.00
C SER A 117 -14.71 14.83 9.31
N LYS A 118 -13.94 15.53 10.16
CA LYS A 118 -13.38 14.95 11.39
C LYS A 118 -14.45 14.42 12.35
N SER A 119 -15.64 15.02 12.35
CA SER A 119 -16.79 14.62 13.18
C SER A 119 -17.50 13.39 12.64
N ASN A 120 -17.31 13.04 11.36
CA ASN A 120 -17.96 11.91 10.71
C ASN A 120 -17.13 10.62 10.76
N LEU A 121 -15.86 10.68 11.19
CA LEU A 121 -14.96 9.52 11.22
C LEU A 121 -14.77 9.00 12.66
N ILE A 122 -15.01 7.70 12.86
CA ILE A 122 -14.78 7.01 14.15
C ILE A 122 -13.98 5.73 13.97
N GLY A 123 -13.34 5.26 15.05
CA GLY A 123 -12.62 3.99 15.07
C GLY A 123 -13.50 2.83 15.52
N LEU A 124 -13.69 1.82 14.69
CA LEU A 124 -14.39 0.58 15.06
C LEU A 124 -13.51 -0.65 14.83
N CYS A 125 -13.55 -1.61 15.77
CA CYS A 125 -12.94 -2.92 15.54
C CYS A 125 -13.72 -3.71 14.47
N PRO A 126 -13.13 -4.75 13.84
CA PRO A 126 -13.80 -5.51 12.79
C PRO A 126 -15.19 -6.03 13.16
N ASN A 127 -15.38 -6.43 14.42
CA ASN A 127 -16.68 -6.91 14.91
C ASN A 127 -17.71 -5.79 14.98
N CYS A 128 -17.43 -4.71 15.72
CA CYS A 128 -18.35 -3.57 15.82
C CYS A 128 -18.61 -2.90 14.46
N HIS A 129 -17.58 -2.84 13.60
CA HIS A 129 -17.72 -2.32 12.23
C HIS A 129 -18.64 -3.20 11.39
N LYS A 130 -18.62 -4.53 11.56
CA LYS A 130 -19.59 -5.40 10.91
C LYS A 130 -20.99 -5.23 11.49
N LEU A 131 -21.11 -5.19 12.82
CA LEU A 131 -22.39 -5.11 13.54
C LEU A 131 -23.17 -3.82 13.26
N ILE A 132 -22.51 -2.67 13.10
CA ILE A 132 -23.21 -1.40 12.82
C ILE A 132 -23.93 -1.38 11.46
N HIS A 133 -23.46 -2.19 10.50
CA HIS A 133 -24.10 -2.41 9.21
C HIS A 133 -25.18 -3.51 9.25
N MET A 134 -25.38 -4.18 10.39
CA MET A 134 -26.42 -5.20 10.58
C MET A 134 -27.60 -4.57 11.32
N GLY A 135 -28.77 -4.51 10.67
CA GLY A 135 -29.95 -3.83 11.23
C GLY A 135 -30.31 -4.24 12.66
N GLN A 136 -30.18 -5.53 12.98
CA GLN A 136 -30.49 -6.08 14.32
C GLN A 136 -29.55 -5.61 15.44
N TYR A 137 -28.30 -5.22 15.12
CA TYR A 137 -27.29 -4.83 16.10
C TYR A 137 -26.92 -3.34 16.00
N ARG A 138 -27.40 -2.63 14.97
CA ARG A 138 -27.06 -1.23 14.74
C ARG A 138 -27.37 -0.33 15.94
N GLN A 139 -28.56 -0.50 16.53
CA GLN A 139 -28.98 0.34 17.66
C GLN A 139 -28.13 0.12 18.91
N GLU A 140 -27.68 -1.10 19.16
CA GLU A 140 -26.75 -1.41 20.24
C GLU A 140 -25.43 -0.66 20.05
N ILE A 141 -24.84 -0.74 18.85
CA ILE A 141 -23.58 -0.06 18.55
C ILE A 141 -23.76 1.46 18.66
N ILE A 142 -24.80 2.04 18.06
CA ILE A 142 -25.07 3.49 18.15
C ILE A 142 -25.26 3.93 19.61
N SER A 143 -25.98 3.14 20.42
CA SER A 143 -26.17 3.44 21.84
C SER A 143 -24.85 3.48 22.60
N ASN A 144 -23.93 2.56 22.29
CA ASN A 144 -22.59 2.56 22.89
C ASN A 144 -21.78 3.82 22.49
N LEU A 145 -21.93 4.29 21.25
CA LEU A 145 -21.27 5.53 20.80
C LEU A 145 -21.76 6.76 21.56
N ILE A 146 -23.06 6.83 21.88
CA ILE A 146 -23.65 7.95 22.63
C ILE A 146 -23.15 7.94 24.09
N ARG A 147 -23.09 6.75 24.71
CA ARG A 147 -22.68 6.59 26.12
C ARG A 147 -21.24 7.01 26.39
N GLN A 148 -20.35 6.94 25.39
CA GLN A 148 -18.95 7.37 25.55
C GLN A 148 -18.70 8.85 25.25
N ARG A 149 -19.73 9.62 24.86
CA ARG A 149 -19.65 11.07 24.58
C ARG A 149 -20.20 11.94 25.73
N ILE A 150 -20.69 11.32 26.80
CA ILE A 150 -21.08 11.95 28.07
C ILE A 150 -19.97 11.64 29.08
#